data_AF-A0A9P6TI12-F1
#
_entry.id   AF-A0A9P6TI12-F1
#
_cell.length_a   1.000
_cell.length_b   1.000
_cell.length_c   1.000
_cell.angle_alpha   90.00
_cell.angle_beta   90.00
_cell.angle_gamma   90.00
#
_symmetry.space_group_name_H-M   'P 1'
#
loop_
_entity.id
_entity.type
_entity.pdbx_description
1 polymer ?
#
loop_
_entity_poly.entity_id
_entity_poly.type
_entity_poly.pdbx_seq_one_letter_code
_entity_poly.pdbx_strand_id
1 'polypeptide(L)'
;YPERGTVAFASGLHGWGFTLRQFAVRYSKKFGVDKEKMMQKLWGENYFNPKTKKWSSKSTDAEGKPLERAFNMFVLDPIYRIFDCVMNFKKAEIPTLLEKLDIQLKGEEKDLEGKQLLKVVMRKFLPAGDALLEMICIHLPSPVTAQRYRVANLYEGPVDDECAIGIRDCDPNGPLMLYVSKMVPTSDKGRFYAFGRVFSGTVRAGLKVRIQ
;
A
#
# COMPACT_ATOMS: atom_id res chain seq x y z
N TYR A 1 9.44 1.80 8.76
CA TYR A 1 9.89 0.41 8.67
C TYR A 1 8.70 -0.54 8.49
N PRO A 2 8.88 -1.74 7.91
CA PRO A 2 7.77 -2.61 7.48
C PRO A 2 6.73 -2.95 8.55
N GLU A 3 7.16 -3.15 9.80
CA GLU A 3 6.32 -3.44 10.97
C GLU A 3 5.37 -2.29 11.33
N ARG A 4 5.61 -1.09 10.79
CA ARG A 4 4.72 0.08 10.90
C ARG A 4 3.78 0.23 9.70
N GLY A 5 3.83 -0.66 8.72
CA GLY A 5 3.01 -0.58 7.49
C GLY A 5 3.54 0.37 6.42
N THR A 6 4.70 1.00 6.63
CA THR A 6 5.25 2.03 5.73
C THR A 6 6.02 1.45 4.54
N VAL A 7 6.02 0.12 4.36
CA VAL A 7 6.75 -0.57 3.29
C VAL A 7 5.83 -1.60 2.68
N ALA A 8 5.74 -1.57 1.34
CA ALA A 8 5.08 -2.57 0.55
C ALA A 8 6.12 -3.42 -0.20
N PHE A 9 5.88 -4.73 -0.26
CA PHE A 9 6.63 -5.67 -1.10
C PHE A 9 5.75 -6.02 -2.29
N ALA A 10 6.22 -5.78 -3.51
CA ALA A 10 5.34 -5.88 -4.68
C ALA A 10 6.09 -6.25 -5.97
N SER A 11 5.33 -6.78 -6.93
CA SER A 11 5.71 -6.91 -8.33
C SER A 11 4.72 -6.10 -9.18
N GLY A 12 5.15 -4.93 -9.65
CA GLY A 12 4.33 -4.09 -10.55
C GLY A 12 3.98 -4.81 -11.86
N LEU A 13 4.92 -5.59 -12.41
CA LEU A 13 4.73 -6.36 -13.64
C LEU A 13 3.62 -7.42 -13.51
N HIS A 14 3.58 -8.13 -12.38
CA HIS A 14 2.57 -9.17 -12.13
C HIS A 14 1.30 -8.60 -11.49
N GLY A 15 1.37 -7.39 -10.91
CA GLY A 15 0.22 -6.67 -10.33
C GLY A 15 -0.19 -7.18 -8.95
N TRP A 16 0.75 -7.74 -8.19
CA TRP A 16 0.51 -8.16 -6.80
C TRP A 16 1.49 -7.46 -5.86
N GLY A 17 1.06 -7.25 -4.63
CA GLY A 17 1.86 -6.61 -3.61
C GLY A 17 1.16 -6.62 -2.26
N PHE A 18 1.94 -6.44 -1.20
CA PHE A 18 1.43 -6.52 0.16
C PHE A 18 2.19 -5.64 1.14
N THR A 19 1.52 -5.30 2.23
CA THR A 19 2.15 -4.79 3.45
C THR A 19 2.00 -5.84 4.56
N LEU A 20 2.74 -5.71 5.65
CA LEU A 20 2.55 -6.59 6.81
C LEU A 20 1.17 -6.46 7.45
N ARG A 21 0.47 -5.34 7.22
CA ARG A 21 -0.86 -5.09 7.76
C ARG A 21 -1.90 -6.08 7.23
N GLN A 22 -1.86 -6.39 5.94
CA GLN A 22 -2.77 -7.36 5.32
C GLN A 22 -2.60 -8.76 5.92
N PHE A 23 -1.35 -9.21 6.11
CA PHE A 23 -1.06 -10.48 6.78
C PHE A 23 -1.42 -10.45 8.26
N ALA A 24 -1.18 -9.33 8.95
CA ALA A 24 -1.58 -9.17 10.34
C ALA A 24 -3.10 -9.24 10.53
N VAL A 25 -3.90 -8.69 9.61
CA VAL A 25 -5.37 -8.84 9.63
C VAL A 25 -5.80 -10.31 9.51
N ARG A 26 -5.14 -11.09 8.64
CA ARG A 26 -5.42 -12.52 8.48
C ARG A 26 -5.03 -13.32 9.73
N TYR A 27 -3.85 -13.07 10.28
CA TYR A 27 -3.29 -13.87 11.37
C TYR A 27 -3.71 -13.43 12.77
N SER A 28 -4.05 -12.16 12.99
CA SER A 28 -4.56 -11.64 14.27
C SER A 28 -5.76 -12.44 14.77
N LYS A 29 -6.75 -12.65 13.89
CA LYS A 29 -7.93 -13.48 14.20
C LYS A 29 -7.56 -14.93 14.50
N LYS A 30 -6.63 -15.51 13.73
CA LYS A 30 -6.20 -16.90 13.88
C LYS A 30 -5.46 -17.17 15.20
N PHE A 31 -4.64 -16.22 15.64
CA PHE A 31 -3.83 -16.35 16.86
C PHE A 31 -4.46 -15.69 18.09
N GLY A 32 -5.56 -14.96 17.94
CA GLY A 32 -6.16 -14.18 19.04
C GLY A 32 -5.24 -13.06 19.53
N VAL A 33 -4.42 -12.49 18.64
CA VAL A 33 -3.46 -11.42 18.96
C VAL A 33 -3.91 -10.14 18.28
N ASP A 34 -3.79 -9.01 18.97
CA ASP A 34 -4.07 -7.70 18.38
C ASP A 34 -3.31 -7.48 17.06
N LYS A 35 -3.94 -6.77 16.12
CA LYS A 35 -3.40 -6.53 14.77
C LYS A 35 -2.07 -5.78 14.81
N GLU A 36 -1.93 -4.75 15.64
CA GLU A 36 -0.69 -3.97 15.71
C GLU A 36 0.44 -4.80 16.31
N LYS A 37 0.13 -5.57 17.37
CA LYS A 37 1.09 -6.54 17.93
C LYS A 37 1.48 -7.61 16.92
N MET A 38 0.53 -8.09 16.12
CA MET A 38 0.80 -9.07 15.06
C MET A 38 1.71 -8.49 13.97
N MET A 39 1.52 -7.22 13.58
CA MET A 39 2.43 -6.56 12.63
C MET A 39 3.87 -6.53 13.14
N GLN A 40 4.07 -6.23 14.43
CA GLN A 40 5.39 -6.28 15.07
C GLN A 40 5.98 -7.71 15.06
N LYS A 41 5.14 -8.72 15.30
CA LYS A 41 5.55 -10.13 15.29
C LYS A 41 5.90 -10.68 13.92
N LEU A 42 5.37 -10.12 12.84
CA LEU A 42 5.63 -10.56 11.46
C LEU A 42 6.92 -10.02 10.86
N TRP A 43 7.73 -9.24 11.60
CA TRP A 43 8.97 -8.65 11.12
C TRP A 43 10.13 -8.79 12.12
N GLY A 44 11.36 -8.62 11.65
CA GLY A 44 12.57 -8.59 12.47
C GLY A 44 12.95 -9.94 13.08
N GLU A 45 13.58 -9.90 14.25
CA GLU A 45 13.99 -11.06 15.05
C GLU A 45 12.81 -11.64 15.83
N ASN A 46 11.71 -11.94 15.14
CA ASN A 46 10.56 -12.62 15.73
C ASN A 46 10.41 -14.01 15.10
N TYR A 47 10.13 -14.98 15.96
CA TYR A 47 10.06 -16.40 15.64
C TYR A 47 8.79 -16.99 16.25
N PHE A 48 8.25 -18.02 15.61
CA PHE A 48 7.11 -18.77 16.14
C PHE A 48 7.46 -20.25 16.14
N ASN A 49 7.34 -20.88 17.30
CA ASN A 49 7.55 -22.30 17.42
C ASN A 49 6.22 -23.04 17.18
N PRO A 50 6.07 -23.79 16.07
CA PRO A 50 4.82 -24.47 15.75
C PRO A 50 4.47 -25.61 16.70
N LYS A 51 5.46 -26.20 17.39
CA LYS A 51 5.23 -27.28 18.37
C LYS A 51 4.63 -26.75 19.66
N THR A 52 5.20 -25.65 20.18
CA THR A 52 4.74 -25.05 21.45
C THR A 52 3.66 -23.99 21.25
N LYS A 53 3.45 -23.54 19.99
CA LYS A 53 2.58 -22.42 19.59
C LYS A 53 2.93 -21.11 20.29
N LYS A 54 4.22 -20.91 20.63
CA LYS A 54 4.72 -19.71 21.32
C LYS A 54 5.58 -18.85 20.42
N TRP A 55 5.46 -17.53 20.62
CA TRP A 55 6.33 -16.53 20.02
C TRP A 55 7.63 -16.41 20.81
N SER A 56 8.74 -16.21 20.11
CA SER A 56 10.08 -16.02 20.68
C SER A 56 10.81 -14.91 19.93
N SER A 57 11.73 -14.22 20.61
CA SER A 57 12.73 -13.35 19.98
C SER A 57 14.09 -14.04 19.83
N LYS A 58 14.20 -15.29 20.28
CA LYS A 58 15.39 -16.13 20.10
C LYS A 58 15.23 -16.96 18.84
N SER A 59 16.33 -17.05 18.09
CA SER A 59 16.43 -17.83 16.85
C SER A 59 16.50 -19.35 17.07
N THR A 60 16.43 -19.82 18.32
CA THR A 60 16.43 -21.23 18.68
C THR A 60 15.31 -21.55 19.67
N ASP A 61 14.85 -22.80 19.66
CA ASP A 61 13.92 -23.33 20.67
C ASP A 61 14.65 -23.76 21.96
N ALA A 62 13.88 -24.30 22.92
CA ALA A 62 14.43 -24.77 24.19
C ALA A 62 15.38 -25.97 24.05
N GLU A 63 15.34 -26.68 22.92
CA GLU A 63 16.23 -27.81 22.58
C GLU A 63 17.45 -27.33 21.76
N GLY A 64 17.59 -26.02 21.53
CA GLY A 64 18.65 -25.43 20.71
C GLY A 64 18.42 -25.57 19.20
N LYS A 65 17.27 -26.06 18.75
CA LYS A 65 16.97 -26.20 17.32
C LYS A 65 16.67 -24.84 16.70
N PRO A 66 17.18 -24.53 15.50
CA PRO A 66 16.89 -23.28 14.82
C PRO A 66 15.38 -23.09 14.59
N LEU A 67 14.91 -21.89 14.86
CA LEU A 67 13.56 -21.44 14.54
C LEU A 67 13.60 -20.56 13.29
N GLU A 68 12.59 -20.72 12.45
CA GLU A 68 12.41 -19.89 11.28
C GLU A 68 11.77 -18.54 11.65
N ARG A 69 12.22 -17.48 10.98
CA ARG A 69 11.66 -16.15 11.16
C ARG A 69 10.18 -16.16 10.82
N ALA A 70 9.40 -15.46 11.63
CA ALA A 70 7.96 -15.31 11.44
C ALA A 70 7.62 -14.74 10.05
N PHE A 71 8.40 -13.79 9.55
CA PHE A 71 8.22 -13.26 8.20
C PHE A 71 8.34 -14.37 7.15
N ASN A 72 9.37 -15.21 7.22
CA ASN A 72 9.56 -16.29 6.26
C ASN A 72 8.39 -17.28 6.33
N MET A 73 8.13 -17.82 7.51
CA MET A 73 7.14 -18.88 7.69
C MET A 73 5.69 -18.42 7.43
N PHE A 74 5.33 -17.18 7.78
CA PHE A 74 3.94 -16.71 7.64
C PHE A 74 3.67 -15.86 6.40
N VAL A 75 4.70 -15.26 5.80
CA VAL A 75 4.55 -14.36 4.65
C VAL A 75 5.20 -14.95 3.40
N LEU A 76 6.48 -15.28 3.44
CA LEU A 76 7.20 -15.75 2.24
C LEU A 76 6.82 -17.18 1.86
N ASP A 77 6.72 -18.10 2.82
CA ASP A 77 6.42 -19.52 2.59
C ASP A 77 5.12 -19.73 1.81
N PRO A 78 3.98 -19.10 2.18
CA PRO A 78 2.77 -19.17 1.37
C PRO A 78 2.99 -18.69 -0.07
N ILE A 79 3.76 -17.61 -0.27
CA ILE A 79 4.04 -17.07 -1.60
C ILE A 79 4.91 -18.05 -2.39
N TYR A 80 5.99 -18.57 -1.80
CA TYR A 80 6.85 -19.57 -2.44
C TYR A 80 6.08 -20.83 -2.80
N ARG A 81 5.18 -21.31 -1.94
CA ARG A 81 4.33 -22.47 -2.22
C ARG A 81 3.39 -22.23 -3.40
N ILE A 82 2.81 -21.04 -3.53
CA ILE A 82 1.99 -20.68 -4.71
C ILE A 82 2.85 -20.73 -5.99
N PHE A 83 4.03 -20.10 -5.96
CA PHE A 83 4.94 -20.09 -7.11
C PHE A 83 5.37 -21.51 -7.50
N ASP A 84 5.80 -22.31 -6.53
CA ASP A 84 6.22 -23.69 -6.74
C ASP A 84 5.09 -24.56 -7.29
N CYS A 85 3.90 -24.53 -6.67
CA CYS A 85 2.76 -25.35 -7.11
C CYS A 85 2.32 -25.00 -8.54
N VAL A 86 2.24 -23.71 -8.86
CA VAL A 86 1.74 -23.25 -10.16
C VAL A 86 2.78 -23.38 -11.26
N MET A 87 4.05 -23.01 -11.00
CA MET A 87 5.10 -23.04 -12.02
C MET A 87 5.64 -24.45 -12.29
N ASN A 88 5.57 -25.35 -11.32
CA ASN A 88 5.93 -26.77 -11.49
C ASN A 88 4.71 -27.66 -11.77
N PHE A 89 3.59 -27.08 -12.18
CA PHE A 89 2.40 -27.80 -12.65
C PHE A 89 1.89 -28.90 -11.69
N LYS A 90 1.92 -28.64 -10.38
CA LYS A 90 1.42 -29.57 -9.35
C LYS A 90 -0.10 -29.58 -9.30
N LYS A 91 -0.75 -30.03 -10.39
CA LYS A 91 -2.20 -29.90 -10.63
C LYS A 91 -3.08 -30.48 -9.52
N ALA A 92 -2.62 -31.52 -8.82
CA ALA A 92 -3.34 -32.09 -7.68
C ALA A 92 -3.33 -31.20 -6.43
N GLU A 93 -2.27 -30.40 -6.24
CA GLU A 93 -2.08 -29.55 -5.04
C GLU A 93 -2.72 -28.16 -5.20
N ILE A 94 -2.79 -27.65 -6.44
CA ILE A 94 -3.30 -26.30 -6.74
C ILE A 94 -4.71 -26.08 -6.17
N PRO A 95 -5.73 -26.94 -6.39
CA PRO A 95 -7.08 -26.70 -5.86
C PRO A 95 -7.09 -26.59 -4.34
N THR A 96 -6.39 -27.49 -3.65
CA THR A 96 -6.27 -27.52 -2.19
C THR A 96 -5.58 -26.25 -1.67
N LEU A 97 -4.57 -25.76 -2.39
CA LEU A 97 -3.88 -24.53 -2.03
C LEU A 97 -4.79 -23.29 -2.20
N LEU A 98 -5.53 -23.21 -3.31
CA LEU A 98 -6.45 -22.10 -3.57
C LEU A 98 -7.56 -22.04 -2.54
N GLU A 99 -8.12 -23.18 -2.15
CA GLU A 99 -9.14 -23.28 -1.09
C GLU A 99 -8.60 -22.79 0.26
N LYS A 100 -7.39 -23.24 0.68
CA LYS A 100 -6.76 -22.80 1.93
C LYS A 100 -6.46 -21.30 1.99
N LEU A 101 -6.27 -20.68 0.84
CA LEU A 101 -6.01 -19.25 0.71
C LEU A 101 -7.27 -18.43 0.42
N ASP A 102 -8.43 -19.07 0.35
CA ASP A 102 -9.73 -18.47 0.00
C ASP A 102 -9.70 -17.75 -1.36
N ILE A 103 -9.09 -18.39 -2.36
CA ILE A 103 -8.95 -17.87 -3.72
C ILE A 103 -9.90 -18.62 -4.66
N GLN A 104 -10.81 -17.89 -5.29
CA GLN A 104 -11.77 -18.45 -6.25
C GLN A 104 -11.42 -18.06 -7.69
N LEU A 105 -11.23 -19.08 -8.55
CA LEU A 105 -11.09 -18.93 -9.99
C LEU A 105 -12.46 -18.99 -10.68
N LYS A 106 -12.72 -18.09 -11.63
CA LYS A 106 -13.98 -17.92 -12.34
C LYS A 106 -13.82 -18.19 -13.84
N GLY A 107 -14.79 -18.89 -14.43
CA GLY A 107 -14.84 -19.13 -15.88
C GLY A 107 -13.52 -19.68 -16.44
N GLU A 108 -13.03 -19.01 -17.48
CA GLU A 108 -11.78 -19.32 -18.20
C GLU A 108 -10.52 -19.26 -17.32
N GLU A 109 -10.56 -18.62 -16.13
CA GLU A 109 -9.41 -18.58 -15.22
C GLU A 109 -9.01 -19.99 -14.74
N LYS A 110 -9.94 -20.96 -14.76
CA LYS A 110 -9.69 -22.35 -14.36
C LYS A 110 -8.86 -23.12 -15.37
N ASP A 111 -8.86 -22.68 -16.63
CA ASP A 111 -8.17 -23.34 -17.73
C ASP A 111 -6.76 -22.74 -17.95
N LEU A 112 -6.42 -21.66 -17.23
CA LEU A 112 -5.09 -21.05 -17.28
C LEU A 112 -4.06 -21.93 -16.59
N GLU A 113 -2.83 -21.93 -17.11
CA GLU A 113 -1.70 -22.65 -16.52
C GLU A 113 -0.42 -21.78 -16.46
N GLY A 114 0.57 -22.26 -15.71
CA GLY A 114 1.88 -21.63 -15.57
C GLY A 114 1.81 -20.15 -15.20
N LYS A 115 2.52 -19.31 -15.96
CA LYS A 115 2.66 -17.87 -15.66
C LYS A 115 1.33 -17.11 -15.71
N GLN A 116 0.40 -17.50 -16.58
CA GLN A 116 -0.90 -16.83 -16.68
C GLN A 116 -1.76 -17.09 -15.45
N LEU A 117 -1.84 -18.36 -15.01
CA LEU A 117 -2.52 -18.74 -13.78
C LEU A 117 -1.88 -18.07 -12.56
N LEU A 118 -0.54 -18.08 -12.47
CA LEU A 118 0.20 -17.47 -11.37
C LEU A 118 -0.17 -15.98 -11.21
N LYS A 119 -0.25 -15.26 -12.33
CA LYS A 119 -0.61 -13.84 -12.34
C LYS A 119 -2.01 -13.62 -11.78
N VAL A 120 -2.98 -14.44 -12.17
CA VAL A 120 -4.38 -14.37 -11.68
C VAL A 120 -4.45 -14.70 -10.18
N VAL A 121 -3.82 -15.80 -9.77
CA VAL A 121 -3.81 -16.25 -8.36
C VAL A 121 -3.18 -15.19 -7.46
N MET A 122 -2.01 -14.65 -7.83
CA MET A 122 -1.33 -13.64 -7.02
C MET A 122 -2.09 -12.32 -6.95
N ARG A 123 -2.75 -11.90 -8.04
CA ARG A 123 -3.59 -10.69 -8.05
C ARG A 123 -4.81 -10.82 -7.14
N LYS A 124 -5.42 -12.01 -7.05
CA LYS A 124 -6.53 -12.26 -6.12
C LYS A 124 -6.02 -12.41 -4.69
N PHE A 125 -4.87 -13.04 -4.50
CA PHE A 125 -4.30 -13.28 -3.17
C PHE A 125 -3.81 -11.99 -2.50
N LEU A 126 -3.07 -11.15 -3.24
CA LEU A 126 -2.40 -9.93 -2.76
C LEU A 126 -2.50 -8.82 -3.81
N PRO A 127 -3.67 -8.19 -4.00
CA PRO A 127 -3.85 -7.12 -4.99
C PRO A 127 -2.89 -5.95 -4.70
N ALA A 128 -2.06 -5.58 -5.67
CA ALA A 128 -1.09 -4.49 -5.49
C ALA A 128 -1.78 -3.14 -5.19
N GLY A 129 -2.92 -2.89 -5.83
CA GLY A 129 -3.70 -1.67 -5.64
C GLY A 129 -4.12 -1.47 -4.19
N ASP A 130 -4.62 -2.53 -3.55
CA ASP A 130 -5.08 -2.48 -2.16
C ASP A 130 -3.92 -2.20 -1.20
N ALA A 131 -2.77 -2.85 -1.42
CA ALA A 131 -1.58 -2.63 -0.59
C ALA A 131 -1.07 -1.18 -0.69
N LEU A 132 -1.02 -0.63 -1.90
CA LEU A 132 -0.57 0.74 -2.13
C LEU A 132 -1.57 1.77 -1.61
N LEU A 133 -2.87 1.58 -1.88
CA LEU A 133 -3.92 2.49 -1.45
C LEU A 133 -4.01 2.54 0.08
N GLU A 134 -3.96 1.38 0.73
CA GLU A 134 -3.94 1.31 2.20
C GLU A 134 -2.74 2.08 2.78
N MET A 135 -1.55 1.91 2.21
CA MET A 135 -0.35 2.62 2.65
C MET A 135 -0.49 4.14 2.44
N ILE A 136 -1.04 4.57 1.31
CA ILE A 136 -1.31 5.99 1.00
C ILE A 136 -2.27 6.58 2.04
N CYS A 137 -3.42 5.93 2.29
CA CYS A 137 -4.44 6.44 3.19
C CYS A 137 -3.98 6.50 4.65
N ILE A 138 -3.14 5.56 5.10
CA ILE A 138 -2.71 5.48 6.50
C ILE A 138 -1.51 6.38 6.76
N HIS A 139 -0.57 6.48 5.83
CA HIS A 139 0.73 7.10 6.09
C HIS A 139 0.96 8.43 5.40
N LEU A 140 0.25 8.75 4.31
CA LEU A 140 0.39 10.06 3.68
C LEU A 140 -0.57 11.06 4.34
N PRO A 141 -0.08 12.25 4.73
CA PRO A 141 -0.94 13.26 5.33
C PRO A 141 -1.92 13.80 4.30
N SER A 142 -3.13 14.12 4.77
CA SER A 142 -4.11 14.87 3.99
C SER A 142 -3.56 16.26 3.65
N PRO A 143 -4.09 16.96 2.61
CA PRO A 143 -3.70 18.33 2.31
C PRO A 143 -3.88 19.28 3.51
N VAL A 144 -4.93 19.10 4.32
CA VAL A 144 -5.19 19.88 5.53
C VAL A 144 -4.06 19.74 6.55
N THR A 145 -3.56 18.52 6.76
CA THR A 145 -2.41 18.29 7.64
C THR A 145 -1.11 18.76 7.00
N ALA A 146 -0.91 18.45 5.72
CA ALA A 146 0.32 18.69 4.99
C ALA A 146 0.61 20.18 4.78
N GLN A 147 -0.41 20.98 4.46
CA GLN A 147 -0.22 22.39 4.14
C GLN A 147 0.24 23.21 5.35
N ARG A 148 -0.21 22.85 6.57
CA ARG A 148 0.18 23.55 7.80
C ARG A 148 1.68 23.66 8.01
N TYR A 149 2.42 22.56 7.82
CA TYR A 149 3.88 22.55 7.98
C TYR A 149 4.64 22.83 6.67
N ARG A 150 3.94 22.90 5.53
CA ARG A 150 4.55 23.17 4.22
C ARG A 150 4.39 24.60 3.75
N VAL A 151 3.49 25.39 4.34
CA VAL A 151 3.18 26.76 3.89
C VAL A 151 4.44 27.62 3.70
N ALA A 152 5.40 27.55 4.63
CA ALA A 152 6.65 28.31 4.55
C ALA A 152 7.53 27.95 3.34
N ASN A 153 7.35 26.75 2.76
CA ASN A 153 8.05 26.34 1.53
C ASN A 153 7.18 26.54 0.27
N LEU A 154 5.88 26.76 0.43
CA LEU A 154 4.91 26.90 -0.67
C LEU A 154 4.64 28.37 -1.02
N TYR A 155 4.95 29.29 -0.11
CA TYR A 155 4.60 30.70 -0.22
C TYR A 155 5.80 31.58 0.13
N GLU A 156 6.08 32.56 -0.73
CA GLU A 156 7.24 33.47 -0.60
C GLU A 156 6.88 34.79 0.10
N GLY A 157 5.59 35.07 0.30
CA GLY A 157 5.13 36.25 1.01
C GLY A 157 5.16 36.11 2.53
N PRO A 158 4.71 37.14 3.27
CA PRO A 158 4.61 37.11 4.72
C PRO A 158 3.75 35.94 5.22
N VAL A 159 4.25 35.18 6.19
CA VAL A 159 3.59 33.96 6.72
C VAL A 159 2.31 34.24 7.51
N ASP A 160 2.08 35.50 7.86
CA ASP A 160 0.95 36.02 8.61
C ASP A 160 -0.11 36.70 7.74
N ASP A 161 0.09 36.77 6.41
CA ASP A 161 -0.91 37.33 5.50
C ASP A 161 -2.08 36.35 5.21
N GLU A 162 -3.15 36.88 4.63
CA GLU A 162 -4.36 36.12 4.34
C GLU A 162 -4.14 34.94 3.36
N CYS A 163 -3.19 35.07 2.43
CA CYS A 163 -2.87 34.03 1.46
C CYS A 163 -2.09 32.88 2.11
N ALA A 164 -1.10 33.21 2.94
CA ALA A 164 -0.35 32.25 3.74
C ALA A 164 -1.28 31.52 4.71
N ILE A 165 -2.17 32.22 5.40
CA ILE A 165 -3.17 31.63 6.29
C ILE A 165 -4.11 30.70 5.53
N GLY A 166 -4.66 31.14 4.39
CA GLY A 166 -5.53 30.32 3.56
C GLY A 166 -4.84 29.04 3.06
N ILE A 167 -3.57 29.14 2.61
CA ILE A 167 -2.76 27.98 2.24
C ILE A 167 -2.53 27.09 3.47
N ARG A 168 -2.07 27.63 4.61
CA ARG A 168 -1.78 26.86 5.82
C ARG A 168 -2.99 26.04 6.27
N ASP A 169 -4.17 26.65 6.23
CA ASP A 169 -5.40 26.07 6.76
C ASP A 169 -6.18 25.26 5.71
N CYS A 170 -5.71 25.26 4.45
CA CYS A 170 -6.34 24.58 3.31
C CYS A 170 -7.81 25.04 3.14
N ASP A 171 -8.05 26.35 3.30
CA ASP A 171 -9.39 26.92 3.38
C ASP A 171 -10.00 27.10 1.98
N PRO A 172 -11.11 26.41 1.64
CA PRO A 172 -11.78 26.59 0.35
C PRO A 172 -12.46 27.96 0.18
N ASN A 173 -12.65 28.72 1.27
CA ASN A 173 -13.28 30.04 1.26
C ASN A 173 -12.27 31.21 1.33
N GLY A 174 -10.98 30.91 1.53
CA GLY A 174 -9.91 31.91 1.57
C GLY A 174 -9.55 32.46 0.18
N PRO A 175 -8.51 33.32 0.10
CA PRO A 175 -7.98 33.82 -1.17
C PRO A 175 -7.62 32.67 -2.12
N LEU A 176 -7.94 32.81 -3.41
CA LEU A 176 -7.62 31.78 -4.40
C LEU A 176 -6.11 31.72 -4.65
N MET A 177 -5.48 30.65 -4.16
CA MET A 177 -4.06 30.36 -4.37
C MET A 177 -3.93 29.05 -5.13
N LEU A 178 -3.51 29.13 -6.38
CA LEU A 178 -3.33 27.99 -7.28
C LEU A 178 -1.90 28.00 -7.83
N TYR A 179 -1.22 26.87 -7.74
CA TYR A 179 0.09 26.67 -8.36
C TYR A 179 -0.04 25.82 -9.62
N VAL A 180 0.31 26.39 -10.77
CA VAL A 180 0.39 25.65 -12.04
C VAL A 180 1.75 24.98 -12.11
N SER A 181 1.78 23.65 -12.13
CA SER A 181 3.02 22.88 -12.19
C SER A 181 3.43 22.53 -13.62
N LYS A 182 2.46 22.43 -14.54
CA LYS A 182 2.73 22.04 -15.93
C LYS A 182 1.66 22.52 -16.89
N MET A 183 2.08 22.93 -18.09
CA MET A 183 1.19 23.10 -19.23
C MET A 183 1.10 21.79 -20.01
N VAL A 184 -0.10 21.24 -20.14
CA VAL A 184 -0.38 19.98 -20.82
C VAL A 184 -0.94 20.28 -22.21
N PRO A 185 -0.30 19.81 -23.30
CA PRO A 185 -0.78 20.06 -24.65
C PRO A 185 -2.13 19.37 -24.87
N THR A 186 -2.98 20.03 -25.63
CA THR A 186 -4.25 19.44 -26.10
C THR A 186 -4.11 18.89 -27.51
N SER A 187 -5.15 18.20 -28.01
CA SER A 187 -5.24 17.82 -29.43
C SER A 187 -5.30 19.03 -30.36
N ASP A 188 -5.79 20.16 -29.86
CA ASP A 188 -5.89 21.41 -30.61
C ASP A 188 -4.53 22.12 -30.62
N LYS A 189 -3.99 22.31 -31.82
CA LYS A 189 -2.73 23.04 -31.99
C LYS A 189 -2.87 24.45 -31.40
N GLY A 190 -1.93 24.80 -30.53
CA GLY A 190 -1.85 26.12 -29.88
C GLY A 190 -2.65 26.27 -28.59
N ARG A 191 -3.33 25.22 -28.10
CA ARG A 191 -4.03 25.22 -26.81
C ARG A 191 -3.39 24.27 -25.81
N PHE A 192 -3.31 24.75 -24.57
CA PHE A 192 -2.73 24.01 -23.44
C PHE A 192 -3.65 24.08 -22.23
N TYR A 193 -3.72 23.00 -21.46
CA TYR A 193 -4.32 22.98 -20.13
C TYR A 193 -3.26 23.28 -19.08
N ALA A 194 -3.52 24.25 -18.20
CA ALA A 194 -2.74 24.43 -17.00
C ALA A 194 -3.10 23.34 -15.99
N PHE A 195 -2.16 22.45 -15.69
CA PHE A 195 -2.27 21.45 -14.63
C PHE A 195 -1.61 21.98 -13.37
N GLY A 196 -2.33 21.92 -12.26
CA GLY A 196 -1.90 22.54 -11.02
C GLY A 196 -2.70 22.09 -9.82
N ARG A 197 -2.38 22.67 -8.67
CA ARG A 197 -3.04 22.41 -7.40
C ARG A 197 -3.58 23.71 -6.82
N VAL A 198 -4.84 23.65 -6.36
CA VAL A 198 -5.42 24.67 -5.50
C VAL A 198 -4.94 24.41 -4.07
N PHE A 199 -4.33 25.42 -3.46
CA PHE A 199 -3.87 25.40 -2.07
C PHE A 199 -4.82 26.16 -1.14
N SER A 200 -5.52 27.17 -1.65
CA SER A 200 -6.53 27.97 -0.94
C SER A 200 -7.58 28.47 -1.92
N GLY A 201 -8.79 28.72 -1.42
CA GLY A 201 -9.93 29.20 -2.21
C GLY A 201 -10.54 28.12 -3.11
N THR A 202 -11.47 28.54 -3.98
CA THR A 202 -12.17 27.65 -4.91
C THR A 202 -12.12 28.22 -6.33
N VAL A 203 -11.58 27.44 -7.27
CA VAL A 203 -11.58 27.80 -8.70
C VAL A 203 -12.92 27.46 -9.35
N ARG A 204 -13.42 28.34 -10.21
CA ARG A 204 -14.68 28.15 -10.97
C ARG A 204 -14.50 28.62 -12.41
N ALA A 205 -15.27 28.03 -13.33
CA ALA A 205 -15.31 28.49 -14.72
C ALA A 205 -15.81 29.95 -14.80
N GLY A 206 -15.17 30.76 -15.64
CA GLY A 206 -15.51 32.17 -15.82
C GLY A 206 -15.04 33.11 -14.71
N LEU A 207 -14.38 32.59 -13.66
CA LEU A 207 -13.79 33.41 -12.62
C LEU A 207 -12.64 34.25 -13.20
N LYS A 208 -12.68 35.57 -12.97
CA LYS A 208 -11.54 36.43 -13.28
C LYS A 208 -10.42 36.15 -12.27
N VAL A 209 -9.27 35.70 -12.76
CA VAL A 209 -8.12 35.35 -11.94
C VAL A 209 -6.91 36.17 -12.36
N ARG A 210 -6.06 36.53 -11.38
CA ARG A 210 -4.75 37.13 -11.64
C ARG A 210 -3.74 36.01 -11.84
N ILE A 211 -3.05 36.01 -12.97
CA ILE A 211 -1.91 35.13 -13.23
C ILE A 211 -0.65 35.97 -12.99
N GLN A 212 0.27 35.47 -12.17
CA GLN A 212 1.56 36.09 -11.86
C GLN A 212 2.69 35.19 -12.32
#